data_AF-A0A6V7LRU4-F1
#
_entry.id   AF-A0A6V7LRU4-F1
#
_cell.length_a   1.000
_cell.length_b   1.000
_cell.length_c   1.000
_cell.angle_alpha   90.00
_cell.angle_beta   90.00
_cell.angle_gamma   90.00
#
_symmetry.space_group_name_H-M   'P 1'
#
loop_
_entity.id
_entity.type
_entity.pdbx_description
1 polymer ?
#
loop_
_entity_poly.entity_id
_entity_poly.type
_entity_poly.pdbx_seq_one_letter_code
_entity_poly.pdbx_strand_id
1 'polypeptide(L)'
;FNCRDAVWWWLYTIECYVNEVPDGIKLLKDKVSRLYPTDDSPALPAGEVDQPLHDVIQEALNVHFQGLCFRERNAGRQIDEQMTDRGFNNQIGVHPETGFVFGGNEANCGTWMDKMGSSEKAGNKGKPATPRDGSAVEIVGLSAAVLKFLAELYKQNQFPYGSVQRRNRDGTVITWSYNQWADKIKENFERYFYVNEKPTDGELSPELIHRRGIYKDSHGASQPWADYQLRPNFAVAMAVAPELFDARHAWGALKKAEE
;
A
#
# COMPACT_ATOMS: atom_id res chain seq x y z
N PHE A 1 -9.74 -5.31 -11.09
CA PHE A 1 -9.30 -4.42 -9.99
C PHE A 1 -7.84 -4.75 -9.71
N ASN A 2 -6.95 -4.23 -10.55
CA ASN A 2 -5.54 -4.60 -10.58
C ASN A 2 -4.61 -3.51 -9.99
N CYS A 3 -5.15 -2.49 -9.31
CA CYS A 3 -4.37 -1.42 -8.68
C CYS A 3 -4.40 -1.54 -7.15
N ARG A 4 -3.24 -1.74 -6.53
CA ARG A 4 -3.10 -1.87 -5.07
C ARG A 4 -2.77 -0.53 -4.40
N ASP A 5 -2.15 0.38 -5.14
CA ASP A 5 -1.77 1.72 -4.68
C ASP A 5 -2.94 2.70 -4.64
N ALA A 6 -3.89 2.58 -5.58
CA ALA A 6 -4.99 3.52 -5.78
C ALA A 6 -5.81 3.79 -4.51
N VAL A 7 -6.08 2.76 -3.69
CA VAL A 7 -6.82 2.92 -2.43
C VAL A 7 -6.07 3.80 -1.43
N TRP A 8 -4.75 3.70 -1.35
CA TRP A 8 -3.92 4.48 -0.43
C TRP A 8 -3.76 5.92 -0.89
N TRP A 9 -3.61 6.13 -2.20
CA TRP A 9 -3.67 7.47 -2.79
C TRP A 9 -5.02 8.15 -2.56
N TRP A 10 -6.11 7.42 -2.74
CA TRP A 10 -7.46 7.92 -2.48
C TRP A 10 -7.65 8.32 -1.02
N LEU A 11 -7.25 7.46 -0.07
CA LEU A 11 -7.31 7.76 1.36
C LEU A 11 -6.45 8.98 1.75
N TYR A 12 -5.22 9.06 1.24
CA TYR A 12 -4.35 10.22 1.48
C TYR A 12 -4.90 11.51 0.86
N THR A 13 -5.53 11.43 -0.30
CA THR A 13 -6.19 12.60 -0.92
C THR A 13 -7.36 13.11 -0.06
N ILE A 14 -8.09 12.21 0.61
CA ILE A 14 -9.12 12.60 1.57
C ILE A 14 -8.50 13.31 2.78
N GLU A 15 -7.37 12.81 3.30
CA GLU A 15 -6.61 13.50 4.35
C GLU A 15 -6.21 14.91 3.92
N CYS A 16 -5.61 15.08 2.74
CA CYS A 16 -5.26 16.40 2.19
C CYS A 16 -6.50 17.30 2.11
N TYR A 17 -7.61 16.80 1.57
CA TYR A 17 -8.85 17.58 1.47
C TYR A 17 -9.36 18.05 2.83
N VAL A 18 -9.41 17.16 3.82
CA VAL A 18 -9.89 17.47 5.17
C VAL A 18 -9.01 18.54 5.83
N ASN A 19 -7.70 18.52 5.57
CA ASN A 19 -6.75 19.46 6.15
C ASN A 19 -6.72 20.83 5.44
N GLU A 20 -6.92 20.86 4.11
CA GLU A 20 -6.78 22.08 3.31
C GLU A 20 -8.09 22.86 3.15
N VAL A 21 -9.23 22.17 3.11
CA VAL A 21 -10.53 22.80 2.85
C VAL A 21 -11.18 23.25 4.16
N PRO A 22 -11.66 24.51 4.26
CA PRO A 22 -12.44 24.96 5.41
C PRO A 22 -13.66 24.05 5.65
N ASP A 23 -13.84 23.58 6.88
CA ASP A 23 -14.84 22.57 7.25
C ASP A 23 -14.76 21.24 6.45
N GLY A 24 -13.59 20.92 5.88
CA GLY A 24 -13.38 19.73 5.05
C GLY A 24 -13.73 18.41 5.75
N ILE A 25 -13.67 18.38 7.09
CA ILE A 25 -14.07 17.23 7.92
C ILE A 25 -15.53 16.78 7.69
N LYS A 26 -16.42 17.67 7.21
CA LYS A 26 -17.81 17.33 6.89
C LYS A 26 -17.91 16.28 5.79
N LEU A 27 -16.94 16.25 4.87
CA LEU A 27 -16.85 15.27 3.78
C LEU A 27 -16.96 13.83 4.27
N LEU A 28 -16.39 13.52 5.44
CA LEU A 28 -16.39 12.15 5.98
C LEU A 28 -17.81 11.64 6.25
N LYS A 29 -18.77 12.53 6.51
CA LYS A 29 -20.18 12.21 6.78
C LYS A 29 -21.06 12.25 5.54
N ASP A 30 -20.52 12.71 4.40
CA ASP A 30 -21.29 12.75 3.15
C ASP A 30 -21.61 11.33 2.69
N LYS A 31 -22.80 11.19 2.12
CA LYS A 31 -23.27 9.91 1.59
C LYS A 31 -22.63 9.65 0.24
N VAL A 32 -22.16 8.43 0.05
CA VAL A 32 -21.76 7.91 -1.25
C VAL A 32 -22.66 6.76 -1.65
N SER A 33 -23.08 6.74 -2.92
CA SER A 33 -23.83 5.62 -3.48
C SER A 33 -22.87 4.51 -3.89
N ARG A 34 -23.11 3.32 -3.35
CA ARG A 34 -22.31 2.14 -3.57
C ARG A 34 -22.85 1.37 -4.76
N LEU A 35 -22.31 1.68 -5.95
CA LEU A 35 -22.68 1.01 -7.19
C LEU A 35 -22.42 -0.51 -7.14
N TYR A 36 -21.41 -0.95 -6.37
CA TYR A 36 -21.09 -2.36 -6.18
C TYR A 36 -21.14 -2.70 -4.67
N PRO A 37 -22.30 -3.12 -4.14
CA PRO A 37 -22.46 -3.43 -2.72
C PRO A 37 -21.55 -4.56 -2.21
N THR A 38 -21.28 -5.55 -3.06
CA THR A 38 -20.36 -6.67 -2.76
C THR A 38 -19.45 -6.93 -3.97
N ASP A 39 -18.35 -7.66 -3.76
CA ASP A 39 -17.35 -7.93 -4.81
C ASP A 39 -17.95 -8.54 -6.09
N ASP A 40 -18.96 -9.40 -5.94
CA ASP A 40 -19.63 -10.11 -7.05
C ASP A 40 -20.96 -9.47 -7.50
N SER A 41 -21.42 -8.41 -6.84
CA SER A 41 -22.69 -7.76 -7.16
C SER A 41 -22.69 -7.13 -8.57
N PRO A 42 -23.84 -7.10 -9.28
CA PRO A 42 -23.99 -6.24 -10.45
C PRO A 42 -23.95 -4.75 -10.04
N ALA A 43 -23.71 -3.87 -11.00
CA ALA A 43 -23.83 -2.43 -10.75
C ALA A 43 -25.29 -2.08 -10.41
N LEU A 44 -25.51 -1.43 -9.28
CA LEU A 44 -26.80 -0.88 -8.87
C LEU A 44 -26.92 0.61 -9.23
N PRO A 45 -28.14 1.13 -9.44
CA PRO A 45 -28.37 2.57 -9.59
C PRO A 45 -27.92 3.37 -8.36
N ALA A 46 -27.57 4.64 -8.58
CA ALA A 46 -27.25 5.56 -7.48
C ALA A 46 -28.47 5.72 -6.54
N GLY A 47 -28.22 5.75 -5.24
CA GLY A 47 -29.24 5.85 -4.19
C GLY A 47 -29.86 4.53 -3.72
N GLU A 48 -29.57 3.38 -4.36
CA GLU A 48 -30.08 2.09 -3.88
C GLU A 48 -29.39 1.59 -2.62
N VAL A 49 -28.06 1.77 -2.56
CA VAL A 49 -27.24 1.46 -1.39
C VAL A 49 -26.35 2.66 -1.13
N ASP A 50 -26.66 3.43 -0.10
CA ASP A 50 -25.87 4.57 0.33
C ASP A 50 -25.19 4.26 1.66
N GLN A 51 -23.95 4.72 1.81
CA GLN A 51 -23.24 4.70 3.08
C GLN A 51 -22.43 5.99 3.26
N PRO A 52 -22.23 6.47 4.49
CA PRO A 52 -21.28 7.54 4.77
C PRO A 52 -19.88 7.21 4.27
N LEU A 53 -19.13 8.21 3.82
CA LEU A 53 -17.75 8.03 3.37
C LEU A 53 -16.86 7.39 4.44
N HIS A 54 -17.04 7.75 5.72
CA HIS A 54 -16.27 7.15 6.82
C HIS A 54 -16.45 5.63 6.94
N ASP A 55 -17.61 5.08 6.55
CA ASP A 55 -17.85 3.63 6.56
C ASP A 55 -17.07 2.95 5.42
N VAL A 56 -16.98 3.59 4.25
CA VAL A 56 -16.18 3.10 3.10
C VAL A 56 -14.69 3.06 3.47
N ILE A 57 -14.19 4.13 4.11
CA ILE A 57 -12.81 4.22 4.57
C ILE A 57 -12.51 3.08 5.56
N GLN A 58 -13.39 2.90 6.55
CA GLN A 58 -13.21 1.86 7.55
C GLN A 58 -13.27 0.46 6.96
N GLU A 59 -14.15 0.23 6.00
CA GLU A 59 -14.21 -1.05 5.28
C GLU A 59 -12.89 -1.34 4.56
N ALA A 60 -12.36 -0.37 3.80
CA ALA A 60 -11.10 -0.52 3.09
C ALA A 60 -9.96 -0.93 4.04
N LEU A 61 -9.87 -0.30 5.22
CA LEU A 61 -8.87 -0.62 6.23
C LEU A 61 -9.09 -2.01 6.85
N ASN A 62 -10.32 -2.37 7.19
CA ASN A 62 -10.63 -3.70 7.73
C ASN A 62 -10.31 -4.82 6.73
N VAL A 63 -10.64 -4.64 5.45
CA VAL A 63 -10.35 -5.63 4.41
C VAL A 63 -8.83 -5.81 4.25
N HIS A 64 -8.06 -4.73 4.19
CA HIS A 64 -6.60 -4.81 4.14
C HIS A 64 -6.02 -5.45 5.41
N PHE A 65 -6.55 -5.10 6.57
CA PHE A 65 -6.05 -5.61 7.84
C PHE A 65 -6.40 -7.09 8.04
N GLN A 66 -7.58 -7.54 7.65
CA GLN A 66 -7.96 -8.96 7.61
C GLN A 66 -7.08 -9.75 6.62
N GLY A 67 -6.70 -9.11 5.51
CA GLY A 67 -6.03 -9.72 4.39
C GLY A 67 -7.02 -10.29 3.38
N LEU A 68 -6.72 -10.11 2.10
CA LEU A 68 -7.59 -10.48 0.98
C LEU A 68 -6.78 -11.31 -0.03
N CYS A 69 -7.31 -12.49 -0.36
CA CYS A 69 -6.87 -13.28 -1.51
C CYS A 69 -8.04 -13.36 -2.48
N PHE A 70 -7.87 -12.84 -3.69
CA PHE A 70 -8.95 -12.81 -4.67
C PHE A 70 -8.43 -13.03 -6.08
N ARG A 71 -9.33 -13.44 -6.97
CA ARG A 71 -9.10 -13.48 -8.41
C ARG A 71 -9.90 -12.35 -9.05
N GLU A 72 -9.29 -11.62 -9.98
CA GLU A 72 -9.99 -10.51 -10.63
C GLU A 72 -11.30 -10.97 -11.31
N ARG A 73 -12.36 -10.19 -11.07
CA ARG A 73 -13.67 -10.44 -11.66
C ARG A 73 -13.55 -10.46 -13.18
N ASN A 74 -14.10 -11.51 -13.80
CA ASN A 74 -14.01 -11.77 -15.24
C ASN A 74 -12.57 -12.02 -15.73
N ALA A 75 -11.67 -12.58 -14.91
CA ALA A 75 -10.32 -12.95 -15.31
C ALA A 75 -10.27 -13.74 -16.63
N GLY A 76 -9.30 -13.39 -17.48
CA GLY A 76 -9.11 -13.92 -18.82
C GLY A 76 -8.86 -12.84 -19.86
N ARG A 77 -8.72 -13.25 -21.12
CA ARG A 77 -8.36 -12.36 -22.25
C ARG A 77 -9.35 -11.22 -22.49
N GLN A 78 -10.57 -11.35 -21.98
CA GLN A 78 -11.61 -10.34 -22.08
C GLN A 78 -11.37 -9.09 -21.23
N ILE A 79 -10.58 -9.19 -20.15
CA ILE A 79 -10.20 -8.04 -19.31
C ILE A 79 -8.73 -7.67 -19.46
N ASP A 80 -7.86 -8.62 -19.82
CA ASP A 80 -6.45 -8.36 -20.11
C ASP A 80 -5.92 -9.39 -21.12
N GLU A 81 -5.53 -8.94 -22.31
CA GLU A 81 -5.04 -9.79 -23.40
C GLU A 81 -3.60 -10.29 -23.17
N GLN A 82 -2.84 -9.61 -22.31
CA GLN A 82 -1.41 -9.81 -22.15
C GLN A 82 -1.08 -10.60 -20.88
N MET A 83 -1.80 -10.33 -19.77
CA MET A 83 -1.58 -10.93 -18.46
C MET A 83 -1.70 -12.45 -18.49
N THR A 84 -0.83 -13.12 -17.72
CA THR A 84 -0.92 -14.58 -17.53
C THR A 84 -2.04 -14.95 -16.55
N ASP A 85 -2.49 -16.21 -16.57
CA ASP A 85 -3.54 -16.68 -15.67
C ASP A 85 -3.26 -16.42 -14.17
N ARG A 86 -1.98 -16.50 -13.78
CA ARG A 86 -1.51 -16.23 -12.42
C ARG A 86 -1.61 -14.75 -12.04
N GLY A 87 -1.43 -13.84 -12.99
CA GLY A 87 -1.44 -12.39 -12.74
C GLY A 87 -2.79 -11.87 -12.23
N PHE A 88 -3.87 -12.57 -12.54
CA PHE A 88 -5.22 -12.25 -12.05
C PHE A 88 -5.45 -12.63 -10.58
N ASN A 89 -4.58 -13.44 -9.98
CA ASN A 89 -4.72 -13.88 -8.59
C ASN A 89 -3.90 -12.96 -7.69
N ASN A 90 -4.55 -12.23 -6.80
CA ASN A 90 -3.91 -11.24 -5.94
C ASN A 90 -4.01 -11.66 -4.47
N GLN A 91 -2.95 -11.36 -3.73
CA GLN A 91 -2.93 -11.40 -2.28
C GLN A 91 -2.53 -10.01 -1.79
N ILE A 92 -3.27 -9.47 -0.84
CA ILE A 92 -2.95 -8.22 -0.15
C ILE A 92 -3.15 -8.41 1.35
N GLY A 93 -2.41 -7.67 2.16
CA GLY A 93 -2.56 -7.73 3.60
C GLY A 93 -1.62 -6.81 4.36
N VAL A 94 -1.58 -7.02 5.67
CA VAL A 94 -0.71 -6.29 6.59
C VAL A 94 0.21 -7.27 7.31
N HIS A 95 1.52 -7.05 7.25
CA HIS A 95 2.48 -7.91 7.90
C HIS A 95 2.35 -7.77 9.43
N PRO A 96 2.17 -8.85 10.20
CA PRO A 96 1.83 -8.79 11.63
C PRO A 96 2.97 -8.21 12.49
N GLU A 97 4.22 -8.36 12.06
CA GLU A 97 5.37 -7.85 12.80
C GLU A 97 5.63 -6.37 12.50
N THR A 98 5.79 -6.04 11.21
CA THR A 98 6.21 -4.70 10.75
C THR A 98 5.06 -3.72 10.57
N GLY A 99 3.81 -4.19 10.46
CA GLY A 99 2.67 -3.35 10.10
C GLY A 99 2.65 -2.91 8.62
N PHE A 100 3.62 -3.32 7.80
CA PHE A 100 3.65 -2.92 6.39
C PHE A 100 2.49 -3.54 5.61
N VAL A 101 1.87 -2.71 4.77
CA VAL A 101 0.95 -3.18 3.74
C VAL A 101 1.76 -3.87 2.65
N PHE A 102 1.40 -5.10 2.31
CA PHE A 102 2.03 -5.88 1.26
C PHE A 102 0.99 -6.40 0.27
N GLY A 103 1.44 -6.75 -0.93
CA GLY A 103 0.62 -7.58 -1.82
C GLY A 103 1.14 -7.71 -3.24
N GLY A 104 0.31 -8.28 -4.11
CA GLY A 104 0.65 -8.60 -5.49
C GLY A 104 1.42 -9.91 -5.63
N ASN A 105 1.99 -10.13 -6.81
CA ASN A 105 2.90 -11.23 -7.14
C ASN A 105 3.77 -10.82 -8.33
N GLU A 106 4.74 -11.66 -8.71
CA GLU A 106 5.69 -11.39 -9.79
C GLU A 106 5.07 -11.29 -11.19
N ALA A 107 3.83 -11.75 -11.36
CA ALA A 107 3.07 -11.73 -12.60
C ALA A 107 1.99 -10.62 -12.63
N ASN A 108 1.98 -9.72 -11.64
CA ASN A 108 1.00 -8.63 -11.52
C ASN A 108 1.68 -7.24 -11.49
N CYS A 109 0.89 -6.21 -11.83
CA CYS A 109 1.32 -4.82 -11.96
C CYS A 109 0.55 -3.87 -11.01
N GLY A 110 0.44 -4.24 -9.74
CA GLY A 110 -0.42 -3.51 -8.79
C GLY A 110 0.05 -2.13 -8.31
N THR A 111 1.10 -1.56 -8.88
CA THR A 111 1.60 -0.21 -8.57
C THR A 111 1.71 0.60 -9.85
N TRP A 112 1.78 1.93 -9.76
CA TRP A 112 1.90 2.84 -10.89
C TRP A 112 3.01 2.52 -11.91
N MET A 113 4.07 1.82 -11.51
CA MET A 113 5.04 1.22 -12.45
C MET A 113 4.45 -0.08 -13.07
N ASP A 114 3.41 0.06 -13.88
CA ASP A 114 2.44 -1.00 -14.18
C ASP A 114 2.65 -1.72 -15.53
N LYS A 115 3.82 -1.56 -16.17
CA LYS A 115 3.99 -2.04 -17.54
C LYS A 115 3.96 -3.57 -17.66
N MET A 116 2.84 -4.11 -18.13
CA MET A 116 2.72 -5.49 -18.58
C MET A 116 3.39 -5.68 -19.95
N GLY A 117 4.31 -6.64 -20.05
CA GLY A 117 4.95 -6.98 -21.32
C GLY A 117 3.96 -7.58 -22.32
N SER A 118 4.13 -7.24 -23.60
CA SER A 118 3.16 -7.59 -24.66
C SER A 118 3.77 -8.12 -25.96
N SER A 119 5.11 -8.29 -26.02
CA SER A 119 5.79 -8.74 -27.24
C SER A 119 6.06 -10.25 -27.18
N GLU A 120 5.37 -10.99 -28.04
CA GLU A 120 5.64 -12.42 -28.26
C GLU A 120 7.02 -12.62 -28.89
N LYS A 121 7.38 -11.78 -29.87
CA LYS A 121 8.69 -11.86 -30.56
C LYS A 121 9.87 -11.67 -29.60
N ALA A 122 9.72 -10.80 -28.60
CA ALA A 122 10.73 -10.58 -27.56
C ALA A 122 10.61 -11.57 -26.39
N GLY A 123 9.62 -12.46 -26.38
CA GLY A 123 9.40 -13.43 -25.30
C GLY A 123 8.99 -12.81 -23.96
N ASN A 124 8.43 -11.59 -23.97
CA ASN A 124 8.05 -10.85 -22.76
C ASN A 124 6.54 -10.67 -22.57
N LYS A 125 5.71 -11.18 -23.48
CA LYS A 125 4.25 -11.15 -23.32
C LYS A 125 3.83 -11.80 -21.98
N GLY A 126 3.03 -11.08 -21.20
CA GLY A 126 2.55 -11.51 -19.89
C GLY A 126 3.58 -11.44 -18.76
N LYS A 127 4.76 -10.87 -19.01
CA LYS A 127 5.78 -10.64 -17.98
C LYS A 127 5.79 -9.15 -17.62
N PRO A 128 5.40 -8.78 -16.39
CA PRO A 128 5.59 -7.42 -15.89
C PRO A 128 7.05 -6.98 -16.04
N ALA A 129 7.27 -5.76 -16.52
CA ALA A 129 8.61 -5.19 -16.56
C ALA A 129 9.11 -4.83 -15.15
N THR A 130 8.19 -4.40 -14.29
CA THR A 130 8.46 -3.90 -12.94
C THR A 130 7.39 -4.39 -11.96
N PRO A 131 7.28 -5.72 -11.73
CA PRO A 131 6.45 -6.19 -10.62
C PRO A 131 7.04 -5.62 -9.32
N ARG A 132 6.20 -4.97 -8.53
CA ARG A 132 6.56 -4.38 -7.23
C ARG A 132 5.70 -4.98 -6.14
N ASP A 133 5.67 -6.31 -6.12
CA ASP A 133 4.99 -7.09 -5.11
C ASP A 133 5.73 -7.03 -3.76
N GLY A 134 5.08 -7.51 -2.70
CA GLY A 134 5.54 -7.25 -1.34
C GLY A 134 5.14 -5.84 -0.88
N SER A 135 5.98 -5.20 -0.08
CA SER A 135 5.70 -3.89 0.53
C SER A 135 6.37 -2.77 -0.26
N ALA A 136 5.63 -2.12 -1.15
CA ALA A 136 6.13 -0.97 -1.91
C ALA A 136 6.29 0.26 -1.00
N VAL A 137 7.43 0.96 -1.12
CA VAL A 137 7.82 2.04 -0.19
C VAL A 137 6.77 3.15 -0.08
N GLU A 138 6.16 3.56 -1.20
CA GLU A 138 5.14 4.60 -1.22
C GLU A 138 3.83 4.16 -0.58
N ILE A 139 3.44 2.89 -0.74
CA ILE A 139 2.23 2.35 -0.11
C ILE A 139 2.42 2.30 1.41
N VAL A 140 3.61 1.90 1.87
CA VAL A 140 3.94 1.94 3.31
C VAL A 140 3.88 3.37 3.85
N GLY A 141 4.48 4.34 3.15
CA GLY A 141 4.43 5.75 3.53
C GLY A 141 3.00 6.32 3.58
N LEU A 142 2.22 6.11 2.51
CA LEU A 142 0.81 6.55 2.42
C LEU A 142 -0.03 5.91 3.53
N SER A 143 0.14 4.61 3.79
CA SER A 143 -0.60 3.93 4.86
C SER A 143 -0.26 4.49 6.24
N ALA A 144 1.00 4.81 6.53
CA ALA A 144 1.40 5.43 7.79
C ALA A 144 0.76 6.81 7.99
N ALA A 145 0.75 7.66 6.95
CA ALA A 145 0.13 8.98 6.98
C ALA A 145 -1.39 8.87 7.29
N VAL A 146 -2.10 8.05 6.52
CA VAL A 146 -3.54 7.83 6.67
C VAL A 146 -3.89 7.28 8.07
N LEU A 147 -3.12 6.31 8.57
CA LEU A 147 -3.38 5.72 9.89
C LEU A 147 -3.20 6.73 11.02
N LYS A 148 -2.16 7.57 10.93
CA LYS A 148 -1.91 8.64 11.90
C LYS A 148 -3.02 9.70 11.86
N PHE A 149 -3.44 10.10 10.66
CA PHE A 149 -4.57 11.01 10.46
C PHE A 149 -5.85 10.48 11.12
N LEU A 150 -6.22 9.24 10.83
CA LEU A 150 -7.43 8.62 11.40
C LEU A 150 -7.34 8.41 12.92
N ALA A 151 -6.14 8.11 13.45
CA ALA A 151 -5.91 8.02 14.89
C ALA A 151 -6.22 9.36 15.59
N GLU A 152 -5.77 10.47 15.01
CA GLU A 152 -6.02 11.81 15.56
C GLU A 152 -7.49 12.20 15.43
N LEU A 153 -8.14 11.92 14.29
CA LEU A 153 -9.57 12.18 14.14
C LEU A 153 -10.42 11.37 15.13
N TYR A 154 -10.07 10.11 15.37
CA TYR A 154 -10.76 9.29 16.37
C TYR A 154 -10.61 9.87 17.78
N LYS A 155 -9.39 10.28 18.15
CA LYS A 155 -9.11 10.93 19.45
C LYS A 155 -9.92 12.22 19.64
N GLN A 156 -10.18 12.96 18.57
CA GLN A 156 -11.00 14.17 18.57
C GLN A 156 -12.51 13.89 18.46
N ASN A 157 -12.95 12.63 18.42
CA ASN A 157 -14.34 12.21 18.17
C ASN A 157 -14.89 12.69 16.81
N GLN A 158 -14.02 12.87 15.81
CA GLN A 158 -14.38 13.30 14.45
C GLN A 158 -14.47 12.13 13.46
N PHE A 159 -13.91 10.97 13.82
CA PHE A 159 -14.05 9.73 13.06
C PHE A 159 -14.62 8.64 14.00
N PRO A 160 -15.64 7.85 13.59
CA PRO A 160 -16.38 6.98 14.51
C PRO A 160 -15.67 5.67 14.84
N TYR A 161 -14.62 5.31 14.11
CA TYR A 161 -13.87 4.06 14.28
C TYR A 161 -12.49 4.35 14.86
N GLY A 162 -11.98 3.48 15.71
CA GLY A 162 -10.65 3.64 16.33
C GLY A 162 -9.70 2.47 16.12
N SER A 163 -10.13 1.43 15.41
CA SER A 163 -9.40 0.18 15.28
C SER A 163 -9.83 -0.65 14.07
N VAL A 164 -8.97 -1.59 13.70
CA VAL A 164 -9.21 -2.67 12.74
C VAL A 164 -9.06 -4.03 13.39
N GLN A 165 -9.72 -5.04 12.83
CA GLN A 165 -9.71 -6.40 13.36
C GLN A 165 -9.34 -7.43 12.30
N ARG A 166 -8.57 -8.44 12.71
CA ARG A 166 -8.24 -9.63 11.92
C ARG A 166 -8.70 -10.86 12.69
N ARG A 167 -9.55 -11.66 12.07
CA ARG A 167 -9.94 -12.98 12.56
C ARG A 167 -9.05 -14.05 11.93
N ASN A 168 -8.36 -14.80 12.77
CA ASN A 168 -7.51 -15.91 12.38
C ASN A 168 -8.35 -17.19 12.17
N ARG A 169 -7.73 -18.19 11.52
CA ARG A 169 -8.39 -19.48 11.22
C ARG A 169 -8.74 -20.29 12.48
N ASP A 170 -7.98 -20.11 13.55
CA ASP A 170 -8.24 -20.72 14.86
C ASP A 170 -9.36 -20.01 15.64
N GLY A 171 -9.97 -18.97 15.06
CA GLY A 171 -11.03 -18.18 15.67
C GLY A 171 -10.55 -17.02 16.54
N THR A 172 -9.24 -16.89 16.79
CA THR A 172 -8.69 -15.76 17.54
C THR A 172 -8.85 -14.45 16.76
N VAL A 173 -9.06 -13.35 17.49
CA VAL A 173 -9.22 -12.01 16.90
C VAL A 173 -8.11 -11.11 17.39
N ILE A 174 -7.36 -10.55 16.45
CA ILE A 174 -6.34 -9.52 16.70
C ILE A 174 -6.99 -8.17 16.39
N THR A 175 -6.90 -7.23 17.32
CA THR A 175 -7.38 -5.85 17.14
C THR A 175 -6.21 -4.91 17.27
N TRP A 176 -6.00 -4.03 16.29
CA TRP A 176 -5.06 -2.92 16.40
C TRP A 176 -5.81 -1.61 16.32
N SER A 177 -5.50 -0.67 17.23
CA SER A 177 -5.86 0.72 16.98
C SER A 177 -5.08 1.27 15.79
N TYR A 178 -5.57 2.33 15.15
CA TYR A 178 -4.81 2.96 14.06
C TYR A 178 -3.44 3.46 14.53
N ASN A 179 -3.35 3.97 15.76
CA ASN A 179 -2.08 4.38 16.35
C ASN A 179 -1.12 3.20 16.51
N GLN A 180 -1.58 2.06 17.03
CA GLN A 180 -0.76 0.85 17.15
C GLN A 180 -0.25 0.36 15.78
N TRP A 181 -1.08 0.45 14.74
CA TRP A 181 -0.67 0.09 13.39
C TRP A 181 0.38 1.08 12.85
N ALA A 182 0.15 2.39 12.97
CA ALA A 182 1.11 3.41 12.55
C ALA A 182 2.45 3.29 13.29
N ASP A 183 2.42 3.05 14.61
CA ASP A 183 3.62 2.86 15.44
C ASP A 183 4.44 1.66 14.96
N LYS A 184 3.79 0.54 14.63
CA LYS A 184 4.47 -0.64 14.07
C LYS A 184 5.19 -0.31 12.76
N ILE A 185 4.55 0.43 11.85
CA ILE A 185 5.20 0.85 10.61
C ILE A 185 6.43 1.70 10.95
N LYS A 186 6.26 2.71 11.80
CA LYS A 186 7.33 3.64 12.20
C LYS A 186 8.53 2.94 12.84
N GLU A 187 8.29 2.01 13.77
CA GLU A 187 9.33 1.26 14.47
C GLU A 187 10.16 0.36 13.54
N ASN A 188 9.58 -0.05 12.41
CA ASN A 188 10.20 -0.98 11.48
C ASN A 188 10.71 -0.32 10.18
N PHE A 189 10.18 0.84 9.79
CA PHE A 189 10.44 1.44 8.47
C PHE A 189 11.93 1.57 8.15
N GLU A 190 12.68 2.30 8.97
CA GLU A 190 14.13 2.50 8.79
C GLU A 190 14.88 1.17 8.69
N ARG A 191 14.59 0.24 9.60
CA ARG A 191 15.27 -1.06 9.66
C ARG A 191 15.14 -1.86 8.36
N TYR A 192 13.99 -1.82 7.71
CA TYR A 192 13.69 -2.67 6.56
C TYR A 192 13.86 -1.99 5.21
N PHE A 193 13.77 -0.65 5.16
CA PHE A 193 13.90 0.12 3.93
C PHE A 193 15.25 0.83 3.78
N TYR A 194 15.92 1.26 4.85
CA TYR A 194 17.18 1.97 4.70
C TYR A 194 18.35 1.01 4.48
N VAL A 195 19.25 1.37 3.54
CA VAL A 195 20.50 0.67 3.28
C VAL A 195 21.66 1.53 3.79
N ASN A 196 22.37 1.04 4.81
CA ASN A 196 23.47 1.78 5.43
C ASN A 196 24.57 2.17 4.44
N GLU A 197 25.09 3.39 4.61
CA GLU A 197 26.21 3.93 3.81
C GLU A 197 27.46 3.05 3.88
N LYS A 198 27.69 2.45 5.06
CA LYS A 198 28.77 1.50 5.32
C LYS A 198 28.17 0.16 5.75
N PRO A 199 28.80 -0.97 5.40
CA PRO A 199 28.37 -2.27 5.88
C PRO A 199 28.28 -2.29 7.42
N THR A 200 27.17 -2.82 7.93
CA THR A 200 26.95 -3.05 9.36
C THR A 200 26.61 -4.51 9.64
N ASP A 201 26.87 -4.98 10.85
CA ASP A 201 26.41 -6.30 11.28
C ASP A 201 24.86 -6.35 11.28
N GLY A 202 24.30 -7.44 10.77
CA GLY A 202 22.84 -7.63 10.71
C GLY A 202 22.13 -6.96 9.52
N GLU A 203 22.86 -6.49 8.50
CA GLU A 203 22.26 -6.07 7.23
C GLU A 203 21.41 -7.18 6.61
N LEU A 204 20.24 -6.80 6.11
CA LEU A 204 19.38 -7.71 5.37
C LEU A 204 19.99 -7.93 3.97
N SER A 205 20.24 -9.19 3.62
CA SER A 205 20.73 -9.62 2.30
C SER A 205 21.84 -8.73 1.69
N PRO A 206 23.01 -8.60 2.36
CA PRO A 206 24.09 -7.73 1.91
C PRO A 206 24.59 -8.06 0.49
N GLU A 207 24.42 -9.29 0.03
CA GLU A 207 24.75 -9.76 -1.32
C GLU A 207 23.90 -9.10 -2.43
N LEU A 208 22.74 -8.53 -2.08
CA LEU A 208 21.84 -7.85 -3.03
C LEU A 208 22.10 -6.33 -3.09
N ILE A 209 22.93 -5.79 -2.22
CA ILE A 209 23.18 -4.35 -2.11
C ILE A 209 24.15 -3.90 -3.21
N HIS A 210 23.62 -3.25 -4.25
CA HIS A 210 24.43 -2.61 -5.29
C HIS A 210 24.73 -1.13 -4.98
N ARG A 211 23.81 -0.41 -4.33
CA ARG A 211 23.96 0.99 -3.90
C ARG A 211 23.67 1.12 -2.41
N ARG A 212 24.43 1.97 -1.74
CA ARG A 212 24.35 2.24 -0.29
C ARG A 212 23.94 3.69 -0.03
N GLY A 213 23.41 3.96 1.17
CA GLY A 213 22.87 5.28 1.53
C GLY A 213 21.59 5.59 0.76
N ILE A 214 20.74 4.59 0.54
CA ILE A 214 19.49 4.70 -0.20
C ILE A 214 18.33 4.11 0.62
N TYR A 215 17.10 4.45 0.26
CA TYR A 215 15.92 3.69 0.66
C TYR A 215 15.56 2.72 -0.46
N LYS A 216 15.33 1.46 -0.08
CA LYS A 216 14.86 0.38 -0.93
C LYS A 216 13.54 0.74 -1.59
N ASP A 217 13.33 0.24 -2.81
CA ASP A 217 12.11 0.45 -3.57
C ASP A 217 10.91 -0.34 -3.00
N SER A 218 11.20 -1.52 -2.47
CA SER A 218 10.23 -2.42 -1.86
C SER A 218 10.88 -3.25 -0.75
N HIS A 219 10.05 -3.93 0.03
CA HIS A 219 10.49 -4.94 0.97
C HIS A 219 9.67 -6.23 0.82
N GLY A 220 10.38 -7.35 0.63
CA GLY A 220 9.77 -8.67 0.54
C GLY A 220 9.18 -8.97 -0.83
N ALA A 221 9.69 -8.37 -1.91
CA ALA A 221 9.29 -8.72 -3.26
C ALA A 221 9.71 -10.14 -3.62
N SER A 222 8.93 -10.82 -4.47
CA SER A 222 9.25 -12.16 -4.97
C SER A 222 10.56 -12.21 -5.76
N GLN A 223 11.00 -11.08 -6.33
CA GLN A 223 12.32 -10.90 -6.92
C GLN A 223 13.22 -10.15 -5.92
N PRO A 224 14.09 -10.84 -5.15
CA PRO A 224 14.74 -10.21 -3.99
C PRO A 224 15.63 -9.02 -4.35
N TRP A 225 16.29 -9.04 -5.51
CA TRP A 225 17.13 -7.94 -5.98
C TRP A 225 16.33 -6.68 -6.32
N ALA A 226 15.03 -6.81 -6.59
CA ALA A 226 14.17 -5.66 -6.93
C ALA A 226 13.97 -4.71 -5.75
N ASP A 227 13.98 -5.24 -4.53
CA ASP A 227 13.92 -4.46 -3.30
C ASP A 227 15.07 -3.43 -3.22
N TYR A 228 16.27 -3.79 -3.64
CA TYR A 228 17.51 -2.99 -3.44
C TYR A 228 17.78 -1.99 -4.57
N GLN A 229 16.79 -1.67 -5.39
CA GLN A 229 16.92 -0.69 -6.46
C GLN A 229 16.76 0.74 -5.94
N LEU A 230 17.65 1.64 -6.38
CA LEU A 230 17.43 3.08 -6.25
C LEU A 230 16.39 3.53 -7.29
N ARG A 231 15.20 3.90 -6.83
CA ARG A 231 14.07 4.37 -7.62
C ARG A 231 13.43 5.59 -6.97
N PRO A 232 12.70 6.44 -7.72
CA PRO A 232 12.15 7.68 -7.16
C PRO A 232 10.99 7.48 -6.16
N ASN A 233 10.49 6.25 -5.98
CA ASN A 233 9.29 5.98 -5.19
C ASN A 233 9.41 6.34 -3.71
N PHE A 234 10.60 6.26 -3.11
CA PHE A 234 10.80 6.60 -1.71
C PHE A 234 10.53 8.09 -1.42
N ALA A 235 10.66 8.96 -2.44
CA ALA A 235 10.38 10.38 -2.30
C ALA A 235 8.90 10.65 -1.99
N VAL A 236 8.00 9.79 -2.47
CA VAL A 236 6.57 9.84 -2.09
C VAL A 236 6.43 9.58 -0.60
N ALA A 237 7.04 8.52 -0.07
CA ALA A 237 6.98 8.20 1.35
C ALA A 237 7.58 9.32 2.22
N MET A 238 8.69 9.93 1.79
CA MET A 238 9.28 11.10 2.47
C MET A 238 8.35 12.31 2.47
N ALA A 239 7.61 12.55 1.38
CA ALA A 239 6.71 13.68 1.27
C ALA A 239 5.47 13.53 2.17
N VAL A 240 4.90 12.32 2.23
CA VAL A 240 3.63 12.08 2.93
C VAL A 240 3.81 11.68 4.40
N ALA A 241 4.94 11.07 4.77
CA ALA A 241 5.22 10.57 6.11
C ALA A 241 6.70 10.78 6.51
N PRO A 242 7.18 12.04 6.57
CA PRO A 242 8.59 12.34 6.88
C PRO A 242 9.07 11.82 8.24
N GLU A 243 8.17 11.60 9.20
CA GLU A 243 8.47 11.05 10.52
C GLU A 243 8.93 9.59 10.52
N LEU A 244 8.79 8.88 9.39
CA LEU A 244 9.30 7.53 9.22
C LEU A 244 10.81 7.50 9.03
N PHE A 245 11.43 8.66 8.74
CA PHE A 245 12.80 8.76 8.27
C PHE A 245 13.74 9.35 9.32
N ASP A 246 14.94 8.78 9.46
CA ASP A 246 16.06 9.51 10.07
C ASP A 246 16.49 10.64 9.12
N ALA A 247 16.56 11.86 9.63
CA ALA A 247 16.81 13.03 8.81
C ALA A 247 18.14 12.95 8.03
N ARG A 248 19.20 12.38 8.63
CA ARG A 248 20.51 12.28 7.95
C ARG A 248 20.47 11.25 6.85
N HIS A 249 19.85 10.10 7.10
CA HIS A 249 19.63 9.07 6.10
C HIS A 249 18.79 9.61 4.92
N ALA A 250 17.73 10.36 5.21
CA ALA A 250 16.86 10.96 4.19
C ALA A 250 17.61 11.94 3.28
N TRP A 251 18.36 12.88 3.86
CA TRP A 251 19.17 13.82 3.09
C TRP A 251 20.23 13.12 2.24
N GLY A 252 20.87 12.09 2.78
CA GLY A 252 21.83 11.26 2.05
C GLY A 252 21.19 10.58 0.83
N ALA A 253 20.04 9.95 1.01
CA ALA A 253 19.32 9.26 -0.05
C ALA A 253 18.78 10.22 -1.13
N LEU A 254 18.29 11.40 -0.74
CA LEU A 254 17.84 12.43 -1.69
C LEU A 254 19.01 12.94 -2.54
N LYS A 255 20.18 13.17 -1.93
CA LYS A 255 21.39 13.54 -2.66
C LYS A 255 21.79 12.43 -3.65
N LYS A 256 21.63 11.16 -3.28
CA LYS A 256 21.86 10.03 -4.20
C LYS A 256 20.87 9.94 -5.35
N ALA A 257 19.66 10.48 -5.19
CA ALA A 257 18.68 10.56 -6.28
C ALA A 257 18.94 11.77 -7.20
N GLU A 258 19.57 12.83 -6.69
CA GLU A 258 19.97 14.01 -7.46
C GLU A 258 21.20 13.76 -8.35
N GLU A 259 22.17 12.97 -7.86
CA GLU A 259 23.41 12.56 -8.56
C GLU A 259 23.18 11.59 -9.74
#